data_AF-A0A7C5DEH2-F1
#
_entry.id   AF-A0A7C5DEH2-F1
#
_cell.length_a   1.000
_cell.length_b   1.000
_cell.length_c   1.000
_cell.angle_alpha   90.00
_cell.angle_beta   90.00
_cell.angle_gamma   90.00
#
_symmetry.space_group_name_H-M   'P 1'
#
loop_
_entity.id
_entity.type
_entity.pdbx_description
1 polymer ?
#
loop_
_entity_poly.entity_id
_entity_poly.type
_entity_poly.pdbx_seq_one_letter_code
_entity_poly.pdbx_strand_id
1 'polypeptide(L)'
;AHPECRDEVLRHASFVGSTAALLDYTVKSPSQSFIVATEPGILYEMEKRSPGKTFIPAPKDPANPRSVCTQMKQNTLEKLYLCMVNRSPAITVDENLREAALKPIKKMLEMSA
;
A
#
# COMPACT_ATOMS: atom_id res chain seq x y z
N ALA A 1 11.30 -3.44 0.84
CA ALA A 1 10.39 -3.73 1.96
C ALA A 1 9.66 -2.45 2.36
N HIS A 2 8.43 -2.56 2.87
CA HIS A 2 7.73 -1.43 3.47
C HIS A 2 8.34 -1.10 4.84
N PRO A 3 8.47 0.18 5.25
CA PRO A 3 9.01 0.54 6.57
C PRO A 3 8.21 0.00 7.76
N GLU A 4 6.96 -0.43 7.55
CA GLU A 4 6.15 -1.10 8.58
C GLU A 4 6.54 -2.57 8.83
N CYS A 5 7.46 -3.13 8.04
CA CYS A 5 7.98 -4.47 8.30
C CYS A 5 8.81 -4.53 9.59
N ARG A 6 8.94 -5.72 10.18
CA ARG A 6 9.80 -5.95 11.34
C ARG A 6 11.26 -5.64 11.01
N ASP A 7 12.02 -5.16 12.00
CA ASP A 7 13.44 -4.80 11.85
C ASP A 7 14.30 -5.92 11.27
N GLU A 8 14.01 -7.18 11.63
CA GLU A 8 14.70 -8.35 11.07
C GLU A 8 14.57 -8.42 9.54
N VAL A 9 13.40 -8.10 8.99
CA VAL A 9 13.18 -8.05 7.54
C VAL A 9 13.85 -6.82 6.94
N LEU A 10 13.74 -5.66 7.61
CA LEU A 10 14.30 -4.40 7.12
C LEU A 10 15.83 -4.47 6.97
N ARG A 11 16.53 -5.13 7.90
CA ARG A 11 17.99 -5.32 7.85
C ARG A 11 18.46 -6.12 6.64
N HIS A 12 17.60 -6.96 6.06
CA HIS A 12 17.90 -7.75 4.87
C HIS A 12 17.37 -7.13 3.56
N ALA A 13 16.62 -6.04 3.64
CA ALA A 13 16.02 -5.42 2.48
C ALA A 13 17.04 -4.58 1.69
N SER A 14 17.18 -4.82 0.39
CA SER A 14 18.03 -4.00 -0.49
C SER A 14 17.49 -2.59 -0.70
N PHE A 15 16.20 -2.36 -0.43
CA PHE A 15 15.54 -1.07 -0.52
C PHE A 15 14.36 -1.02 0.45
N VAL A 16 14.21 0.10 1.16
CA VAL A 16 13.12 0.36 2.11
C VAL A 16 12.41 1.65 1.73
N GLY A 17 11.09 1.61 1.62
CA GLY A 17 10.30 2.79 1.24
C GLY A 17 8.80 2.54 1.24
N SER A 18 8.03 3.62 1.07
CA SER A 18 6.57 3.56 0.90
C SER A 18 6.17 2.76 -0.34
N THR A 19 4.91 2.36 -0.44
CA THR A 19 4.39 1.66 -1.63
C THR A 19 4.71 2.39 -2.94
N ALA A 20 4.57 3.72 -2.97
CA ALA A 20 4.93 4.54 -4.13
C ALA A 20 6.43 4.46 -4.44
N ALA A 21 7.29 4.57 -3.42
CA ALA A 21 8.73 4.45 -3.59
C ALA A 21 9.16 3.05 -4.07
N LEU A 22 8.49 2.00 -3.60
CA LEU A 22 8.71 0.63 -4.08
C LEU A 22 8.35 0.49 -5.57
N LEU A 23 7.20 1.03 -6.00
CA LEU A 23 6.80 1.04 -7.40
C LEU A 23 7.86 1.74 -8.27
N ASP A 24 8.29 2.94 -7.88
CA ASP A 24 9.29 3.70 -8.65
C ASP A 24 10.66 3.02 -8.67
N TYR A 25 11.05 2.39 -7.56
CA TYR A 25 12.31 1.64 -7.48
C TYR A 25 12.33 0.47 -8.45
N THR A 26 11.24 -0.30 -8.54
CA THR A 26 11.17 -1.47 -9.44
C THR A 26 11.26 -1.10 -10.92
N VAL A 27 10.77 0.08 -11.32
CA VAL A 27 10.92 0.60 -12.68
C VAL A 27 12.38 0.93 -12.99
N LYS A 28 13.04 1.68 -12.10
CA LYS A 28 14.41 2.20 -12.30
C LYS A 28 15.49 1.13 -12.12
N SER A 29 15.24 0.10 -11.31
CA SER A 29 16.22 -0.94 -11.02
C SER A 29 16.48 -1.84 -12.23
N PRO A 30 17.76 -2.18 -12.53
CA PRO A 30 18.10 -3.11 -13.61
C PRO A 30 17.77 -4.58 -13.27
N SER A 31 17.49 -4.89 -12.00
CA SER A 31 17.14 -6.24 -11.55
C SER A 31 15.88 -6.77 -12.24
N GLN A 32 15.86 -8.07 -12.53
CA GLN A 32 14.73 -8.73 -13.18
C GLN A 32 13.76 -9.39 -12.20
N SER A 33 14.19 -9.64 -10.96
CA SER A 33 13.37 -10.32 -9.95
C SER A 33 13.40 -9.55 -8.63
N PHE A 34 12.24 -9.46 -7.98
CA PHE A 34 12.08 -8.73 -6.72
C PHE A 34 11.29 -9.56 -5.71
N ILE A 35 11.80 -9.64 -4.48
CA ILE A 35 11.03 -10.10 -3.33
C ILE A 35 10.40 -8.87 -2.68
N VAL A 36 9.07 -8.84 -2.63
CA VAL A 36 8.31 -7.67 -2.22
C VAL A 36 7.65 -7.94 -0.87
N ALA A 37 8.18 -7.33 0.18
CA ALA A 37 7.65 -7.40 1.53
C ALA A 37 6.69 -6.24 1.82
N THR A 38 5.41 -6.43 1.49
CA THR A 38 4.26 -5.57 1.80
C THR A 38 2.95 -6.30 1.44
N GLU A 39 1.82 -5.59 1.34
CA GLU A 39 0.55 -6.14 0.86
C GLU A 39 0.67 -6.56 -0.63
N PRO A 40 0.23 -7.77 -1.00
CA PRO A 40 0.52 -8.33 -2.32
C PRO A 40 -0.28 -7.69 -3.46
N GLY A 41 -1.32 -6.90 -3.18
CA GLY A 41 -2.09 -6.18 -4.19
C GLY A 41 -1.26 -5.19 -4.99
N ILE A 42 -0.11 -4.74 -4.47
CA ILE A 42 0.77 -3.82 -5.19
C ILE A 42 1.51 -4.50 -6.35
N LEU A 43 1.64 -5.84 -6.33
CA LEU A 43 2.36 -6.59 -7.37
C LEU A 43 1.70 -6.42 -8.74
N TYR A 44 0.36 -6.36 -8.78
CA TYR A 44 -0.37 -6.09 -10.01
C TYR A 44 0.07 -4.77 -10.68
N GLU A 45 0.22 -3.71 -9.88
CA GLU A 45 0.66 -2.42 -10.38
C GLU A 45 2.16 -2.44 -10.74
N MET A 46 2.99 -3.19 -10.01
CA MET A 46 4.40 -3.41 -10.34
C MET A 46 4.56 -4.11 -11.70
N GLU A 47 3.82 -5.18 -11.95
CA GLU A 47 3.80 -5.91 -13.22
C GLU A 47 3.36 -5.01 -14.37
N LYS A 48 2.33 -4.17 -14.15
CA LYS A 48 1.85 -3.21 -15.15
C LYS A 48 2.90 -2.16 -15.49
N ARG A 49 3.67 -1.66 -14.51
CA ARG A 49 4.70 -0.64 -14.73
C ARG A 49 6.03 -1.20 -15.24
N SER A 50 6.30 -2.48 -14.99
CA SER A 50 7.55 -3.16 -15.34
C SER A 50 7.26 -4.52 -15.97
N PRO A 51 6.64 -4.54 -17.17
CA PRO A 51 6.31 -5.79 -17.84
C PRO A 51 7.57 -6.61 -18.11
N GLY A 52 7.52 -7.91 -17.81
CA GLY A 52 8.63 -8.85 -17.98
C GLY A 52 9.52 -9.04 -16.76
N LYS A 53 9.40 -8.20 -15.73
CA LYS A 53 10.06 -8.44 -14.43
C LYS A 53 9.22 -9.39 -13.58
N THR A 54 9.89 -10.14 -12.70
CA THR A 54 9.28 -11.13 -11.81
C THR A 54 9.11 -10.55 -10.41
N PHE A 55 7.90 -10.59 -9.88
CA PHE A 55 7.60 -10.10 -8.53
C PHE A 55 7.12 -11.25 -7.64
N ILE A 56 7.83 -11.45 -6.52
CA ILE A 56 7.58 -12.55 -5.59
C ILE A 56 7.11 -11.93 -4.26
N PRO A 57 5.88 -12.22 -3.80
CA PRO A 57 5.42 -11.70 -2.53
C PRO A 57 6.18 -12.36 -1.38
N ALA A 58 6.67 -11.56 -0.43
CA ALA A 58 7.29 -12.11 0.77
C ALA A 58 6.20 -12.69 1.70
N PRO A 59 6.42 -13.86 2.31
CA PRO A 59 5.48 -14.42 3.27
C PRO A 59 5.42 -13.56 4.54
N LYS A 60 4.24 -13.50 5.17
CA LYS A 60 4.08 -12.80 6.46
C LYS A 60 4.65 -13.61 7.62
N ASP A 61 4.27 -14.88 7.72
CA ASP A 61 4.82 -15.84 8.68
C ASP A 61 4.68 -17.28 8.15
N PRO A 62 5.38 -18.28 8.76
CA PRO A 62 5.34 -19.67 8.29
C PRO A 62 3.95 -20.35 8.37
N ALA A 63 3.10 -19.94 9.32
CA ALA A 63 1.74 -20.48 9.51
C ALA A 63 0.69 -19.74 8.68
N ASN A 64 0.93 -18.46 8.34
CA ASN A 64 0.12 -17.65 7.46
C ASN A 64 0.99 -16.92 6.43
N PRO A 65 1.28 -17.56 5.29
CA PRO A 65 2.15 -16.97 4.27
C PRO A 65 1.52 -15.76 3.57
N ARG A 66 0.23 -15.50 3.77
CA ARG A 66 -0.49 -14.43 3.07
C ARG A 66 -0.37 -13.11 3.84
N SER A 67 0.38 -12.16 3.30
CA SER A 67 0.41 -10.75 3.75
C SER A 67 -0.82 -9.94 3.31
N VAL A 68 -1.96 -10.59 3.09
CA VAL A 68 -3.19 -9.97 2.56
C VAL A 68 -3.91 -9.19 3.66
N CYS A 69 -4.16 -7.90 3.41
CA CYS A 69 -5.03 -7.08 4.26
C CYS A 69 -6.50 -7.38 3.95
N THR A 70 -7.19 -8.06 4.87
CA THR A 70 -8.59 -8.51 4.66
C THR A 70 -9.54 -7.31 4.52
N GLN A 71 -9.30 -6.23 5.24
CA GLN A 71 -10.08 -4.98 5.17
C GLN A 71 -9.99 -4.35 3.78
N MET A 72 -8.81 -4.32 3.15
CA MET A 72 -8.67 -3.80 1.78
C MET A 72 -9.46 -4.62 0.76
N LYS A 73 -9.63 -5.93 0.98
CA LYS A 73 -10.38 -6.83 0.08
C LYS A 73 -11.89 -6.80 0.31
N GLN A 74 -12.39 -6.01 1.27
CA GLN A 74 -13.84 -5.82 1.46
C GLN A 74 -14.47 -5.00 0.34
N ASN A 75 -13.68 -4.22 -0.41
CA ASN A 75 -14.11 -3.46 -1.57
C ASN A 75 -14.20 -4.36 -2.81
N THR A 76 -15.40 -4.49 -3.37
CA THR A 76 -15.68 -5.29 -4.57
C THR A 76 -16.26 -4.40 -5.66
N LEU A 77 -16.22 -4.86 -6.93
CA LEU A 77 -16.80 -4.12 -8.06
C LEU A 77 -18.30 -3.88 -7.87
N GLU A 78 -19.04 -4.85 -7.34
CA GLU A 78 -20.46 -4.72 -7.02
C GLU A 78 -20.72 -3.65 -5.96
N LYS A 79 -19.96 -3.65 -4.85
CA LYS A 79 -20.09 -2.63 -3.81
C LYS A 79 -19.72 -1.24 -4.33
N LEU A 80 -18.71 -1.15 -5.20
CA LEU A 80 -18.33 0.11 -5.83
C LEU A 80 -19.46 0.63 -6.74
N TYR A 81 -20.05 -0.25 -7.55
CA TYR A 81 -21.22 0.08 -8.37
C TYR A 81 -22.38 0.59 -7.51
N LEU A 82 -22.77 -0.16 -6.48
CA LEU A 82 -23.85 0.24 -5.56
C LEU A 82 -23.53 1.55 -4.84
N CYS A 83 -22.27 1.77 -4.46
CA CYS A 83 -21.83 3.03 -3.84
C CYS A 83 -22.02 4.23 -4.76
N MET A 84 -21.74 4.07 -6.06
CA MET A 84 -21.94 5.13 -7.06
C MET A 84 -23.43 5.39 -7.34
N VAL A 85 -24.23 4.33 -7.46
CA VAL A 85 -25.68 4.42 -7.72
C VAL A 85 -26.40 5.06 -6.54
N ASN A 86 -26.13 4.57 -5.33
CA ASN A 86 -26.86 4.97 -4.13
C ASN A 86 -26.24 6.19 -3.41
N ARG A 87 -25.05 6.63 -3.83
CA ARG A 87 -24.26 7.68 -3.16
C ARG A 87 -24.06 7.41 -1.66
N SER A 88 -23.91 6.13 -1.30
CA SER A 88 -23.78 5.67 0.08
C SER A 88 -22.71 4.57 0.21
N PRO A 89 -22.08 4.38 1.38
CA PRO A 89 -22.28 5.14 2.62
C PRO A 89 -21.64 6.52 2.57
N ALA A 90 -22.35 7.52 3.11
CA ALA A 90 -21.76 8.81 3.41
C ALA A 90 -20.90 8.68 4.67
N ILE A 91 -19.68 9.24 4.63
CA ILE A 91 -18.80 9.30 5.80
C ILE A 91 -19.01 10.66 6.46
N THR A 92 -19.65 10.66 7.63
CA THR A 92 -19.85 11.86 8.44
C THR A 92 -18.84 11.86 9.57
N VAL A 93 -18.15 12.99 9.77
CA VAL A 93 -17.20 13.21 10.86
C VAL A 93 -17.70 14.41 11.66
N ASP A 94 -17.64 14.32 13.00
CA ASP A 94 -17.97 15.44 13.87
C ASP A 94 -17.10 16.67 13.56
N GLU A 95 -17.69 17.86 13.55
CA GLU A 95 -16.99 19.07 13.06
C GLU A 95 -15.80 19.44 13.93
N ASN A 96 -15.93 19.33 15.26
CA ASN A 96 -14.82 19.62 16.18
C ASN A 96 -13.66 18.62 15.96
N LEU A 97 -13.99 17.34 15.78
CA LEU A 97 -13.00 16.31 15.45
C LEU A 97 -12.35 16.58 14.09
N ARG A 98 -13.13 16.94 13.07
CA ARG A 98 -12.65 17.26 11.72
C ARG A 98 -11.67 18.43 11.75
N GLU A 99 -12.00 19.51 12.44
CA GLU A 99 -11.12 20.67 12.61
C GLU A 99 -9.82 20.33 13.34
N ALA A 100 -9.92 19.58 14.43
CA ALA A 100 -8.76 19.16 15.21
C ALA A 100 -7.82 18.26 14.39
N ALA A 101 -8.37 17.28 13.69
CA ALA A 101 -7.61 16.35 12.85
C ALA A 101 -6.99 17.04 11.61
N LEU A 102 -7.64 18.08 11.08
CA LEU A 102 -7.13 18.83 9.92
C LEU A 102 -5.82 19.58 10.22
N LYS A 103 -5.63 20.06 11.45
CA LYS A 103 -4.43 20.83 11.85
C LYS A 103 -3.11 20.06 11.63
N PRO A 104 -2.90 18.86 12.21
CA PRO A 104 -1.67 18.11 11.99
C PRO A 104 -1.50 17.64 10.54
N ILE A 105 -2.60 17.31 9.84
CA ILE A 105 -2.55 16.91 8.43
C ILE A 105 -2.03 18.06 7.55
N LYS A 106 -2.56 19.28 7.73
CA LYS A 106 -2.07 20.47 7.02
C LYS A 106 -0.60 20.72 7.32
N LYS A 107 -0.19 20.60 8.59
CA LYS A 107 1.20 20.80 8.97
C LYS A 107 2.15 19.77 8.33
N MET A 108 1.73 18.51 8.27
CA MET A 108 2.47 17.45 7.58
C MET A 108 2.65 17.77 6.09
N LEU A 109 1.60 18.24 5.42
CA LEU A 109 1.66 18.61 4.00
C LEU A 109 2.56 19.82 3.74
N GLU A 110 2.51 20.85 4.58
CA GLU A 110 3.41 22.02 4.52
C GLU A 110 4.90 21.64 4.64
N MET A 111 5.21 20.59 5.40
CA MET A 111 6.58 20.11 5.63
C MET A 111 7.07 19.12 4.57
N SER A 112 6.17 18.56 3.76
CA SER A 112 6.48 17.51 2.78
C SER A 112 6.50 18.02 1.34
N ALA A 113 6.24 19.32 1.14
CA ALA A 113 6.29 20.00 -0.16
C ALA A 113 7.70 20.46 -0.54
#